data_AF-A0A927LPB0-F1
#
_entry.id   AF-A0A927LPB0-F1
#
_cell.length_a   1.000
_cell.length_b   1.000
_cell.length_c   1.000
_cell.angle_alpha   90.00
_cell.angle_beta   90.00
_cell.angle_gamma   90.00
#
_symmetry.space_group_name_H-M   'P 1'
#
loop_
_entity.id
_entity.type
_entity.pdbx_description
1 polymer ?
#
loop_
_entity_poly.entity_id
_entity_poly.type
_entity_poly.pdbx_seq_one_letter_code
_entity_poly.pdbx_strand_id
1 'polypeptide(L)'
;MKTIWLILISVALGSLGQVILKLGSNKLGTISFSISSLVPVLLRLLKTPEIVLGLLLFGTSFLLWIKVLTRSELSYAYPMVSIGYIIVVILSYFLLDESFSWNKLMGIAIIVAGVWMINK
;
A
#
# COMPACT_ATOMS: atom_id res chain seq x y z
N MET A 1 2.76 1.16 -23.56
CA MET A 1 1.33 0.98 -23.21
C MET A 1 1.00 -0.37 -22.53
N LYS A 2 1.54 -1.53 -22.96
CA LYS A 2 1.16 -2.85 -22.38
C LYS A 2 1.48 -3.05 -20.89
N THR A 3 2.42 -2.29 -20.30
CA THR A 3 2.82 -2.45 -18.88
C THR A 3 1.99 -1.60 -17.91
N ILE A 4 1.23 -0.60 -18.39
CA ILE A 4 0.54 0.34 -17.49
C ILE A 4 -0.51 -0.34 -16.62
N TRP A 5 -1.24 -1.31 -17.17
CA TRP A 5 -2.20 -2.11 -16.40
C TRP A 5 -1.52 -2.92 -15.29
N LEU A 6 -0.31 -3.45 -15.54
CA LEU A 6 0.45 -4.17 -14.50
C LEU A 6 0.86 -3.22 -13.38
N ILE A 7 1.25 -1.99 -13.71
CA ILE A 7 1.56 -0.95 -12.71
C ILE A 7 0.32 -0.65 -11.87
N LEU A 8 -0.81 -0.35 -12.51
CA LEU A 8 -2.05 0.01 -11.82
C LEU A 8 -2.55 -1.12 -10.91
N ILE A 9 -2.51 -2.37 -11.38
CA ILE A 9 -2.93 -3.53 -10.58
C ILE A 9 -1.96 -3.74 -9.40
N SER A 10 -0.65 -3.65 -9.64
CA SER A 10 0.36 -3.76 -8.58
C SER A 10 0.14 -2.70 -7.51
N VAL A 11 0.05 -1.43 -7.89
CA VAL A 11 -0.18 -0.31 -6.97
C VAL A 11 -1.49 -0.46 -6.21
N ALA A 12 -2.59 -0.85 -6.88
CA ALA A 12 -3.87 -1.05 -6.22
C ALA A 12 -3.84 -2.18 -5.18
N LEU A 13 -3.25 -3.33 -5.52
CA LEU A 13 -3.06 -4.44 -4.58
C LEU A 13 -2.14 -4.05 -3.41
N GLY A 14 -1.08 -3.29 -3.68
CA GLY A 14 -0.14 -2.82 -2.67
C GLY A 14 -0.81 -1.88 -1.67
N SER A 15 -1.55 -0.89 -2.16
CA SER A 15 -2.31 0.06 -1.33
C SER A 15 -3.42 -0.63 -0.55
N LEU A 16 -4.20 -1.52 -1.17
CA LEU A 16 -5.23 -2.30 -0.47
C LEU A 16 -4.60 -3.19 0.61
N GLY A 17 -3.52 -3.89 0.28
CA GLY A 17 -2.79 -4.73 1.23
C GLY A 17 -2.28 -3.94 2.43
N GLN A 18 -1.72 -2.75 2.21
CA GLN A 18 -1.27 -1.85 3.28
C GLN A 18 -2.40 -1.41 4.22
N VAL A 19 -3.56 -1.05 3.69
CA VAL A 19 -4.72 -0.65 4.52
C VAL A 19 -5.27 -1.83 5.33
N ILE A 20 -5.31 -3.03 4.74
CA ILE A 20 -5.72 -4.24 5.45
C ILE A 20 -4.69 -4.64 6.52
N LEU A 21 -3.38 -4.50 6.24
CA LEU A 21 -2.34 -4.67 7.27
C LEU A 21 -2.55 -3.67 8.42
N LYS A 22 -2.92 -2.43 8.10
CA LYS A 22 -3.23 -1.42 9.12
C LYS A 22 -4.42 -1.84 9.98
N LEU A 23 -5.51 -2.33 9.37
CA LEU A 23 -6.65 -2.91 10.10
C LEU A 23 -6.21 -4.02 11.08
N GLY A 24 -5.42 -4.98 10.61
CA GLY A 24 -4.92 -6.07 11.44
C GLY A 24 -4.00 -5.57 12.56
N SER A 25 -3.12 -4.61 12.27
CA SER A 25 -2.21 -4.04 13.27
C SER A 25 -2.96 -3.29 14.38
N ASN A 26 -4.03 -2.57 14.04
CA ASN A 26 -4.86 -1.87 15.02
C ASN A 26 -5.52 -2.86 16.00
N LYS A 27 -5.88 -4.08 15.55
CA LYS A 27 -6.42 -5.15 16.41
C LYS A 27 -5.39 -5.76 17.35
N LEU A 28 -4.13 -5.81 16.92
CA LEU A 28 -3.04 -6.41 17.69
C LEU A 28 -2.49 -5.48 18.78
N GLY A 29 -2.74 -4.17 18.66
CA GLY A 29 -2.23 -3.16 19.58
C GLY A 29 -0.72 -2.98 19.46
N THR A 30 -0.07 -2.57 20.55
CA THR A 30 1.39 -2.39 20.58
C THR A 30 2.09 -3.75 20.55
N ILE A 31 3.03 -3.91 19.62
CA ILE A 31 3.86 -5.10 19.50
C ILE A 31 5.28 -4.73 19.92
N SER A 32 5.78 -5.35 20.99
CA SER A 32 7.18 -5.23 21.40
C SER A 32 7.97 -6.45 20.94
N PHE A 33 9.02 -6.20 20.15
CA PHE A 33 9.92 -7.24 19.69
C PHE A 33 11.05 -7.43 20.71
N SER A 34 11.04 -8.59 21.37
CA SER A 34 12.14 -9.13 22.16
C SER A 34 12.42 -10.55 21.69
N ILE A 35 13.65 -11.03 21.90
CA ILE A 35 14.06 -12.39 21.52
C ILE A 35 13.10 -13.43 22.15
N SER A 36 12.64 -13.19 23.38
CA SER A 36 11.69 -14.05 24.08
C SER A 36 10.23 -13.93 23.59
N SER A 37 9.83 -12.80 23.00
CA SER A 37 8.47 -12.57 22.49
C SER A 37 8.31 -12.85 21.00
N LEU A 38 9.40 -13.18 20.29
CA LEU A 38 9.42 -13.28 18.83
C LEU A 38 8.47 -14.35 18.29
N VAL A 39 8.53 -15.57 18.84
CA VAL A 39 7.63 -16.67 18.46
C VAL A 39 6.16 -16.36 18.82
N PRO A 40 5.82 -15.92 20.04
CA PRO A 40 4.46 -15.51 20.38
C PRO A 40 3.89 -14.41 19.47
N VAL A 41 4.69 -13.40 19.13
CA VAL A 41 4.28 -12.29 18.25
C VAL A 41 3.99 -12.80 16.83
N LEU A 42 4.87 -13.64 16.28
CA LEU A 42 4.65 -14.24 14.96
C LEU A 42 3.36 -15.08 14.91
N LEU A 43 3.11 -15.89 15.94
CA LEU A 43 1.88 -16.66 16.01
C LEU A 43 0.63 -15.76 16.09
N ARG A 44 0.69 -14.64 16.82
CA ARG A 44 -0.41 -13.66 16.87
C ARG A 44 -0.65 -13.00 15.51
N LEU A 45 0.43 -12.63 14.81
CA LEU A 45 0.36 -12.06 13.46
C LEU A 45 -0.30 -13.05 12.50
N LEU A 46 0.15 -14.31 12.48
CA LEU A 46 -0.41 -15.35 11.60
C LEU A 46 -1.85 -15.74 11.94
N LYS A 47 -2.27 -15.61 13.19
CA LYS A 47 -3.66 -15.85 13.61
C LYS A 47 -4.60 -14.68 13.30
N THR A 48 -4.07 -13.52 12.91
CA THR A 48 -4.89 -12.34 12.58
C THR A 48 -5.19 -12.36 11.08
N PRO A 49 -6.45 -12.60 10.67
CA PRO A 49 -6.78 -12.85 9.26
C PRO A 49 -6.50 -11.64 8.37
N GLU A 50 -6.67 -10.41 8.88
CA GLU A 50 -6.33 -9.20 8.15
C GLU A 50 -4.84 -9.10 7.89
N ILE A 51 -3.98 -9.49 8.85
CA ILE A 51 -2.54 -9.50 8.63
C ILE A 51 -2.16 -10.47 7.52
N VAL A 52 -2.73 -11.68 7.54
CA VAL A 52 -2.46 -12.69 6.51
C VAL A 52 -2.96 -12.25 5.14
N LEU A 53 -4.20 -11.74 5.05
CA LEU A 53 -4.76 -11.24 3.79
C LEU A 53 -3.97 -10.04 3.25
N GLY A 54 -3.67 -9.08 4.11
CA GLY A 54 -2.87 -7.90 3.76
C GLY A 54 -1.47 -8.30 3.28
N LEU A 55 -0.84 -9.29 3.92
CA LEU A 55 0.45 -9.83 3.50
C LEU A 55 0.38 -10.51 2.13
N LEU A 56 -0.67 -11.30 1.86
CA LEU A 56 -0.85 -11.95 0.55
C LEU A 56 -1.05 -10.92 -0.56
N LEU A 57 -1.88 -9.90 -0.33
CA LEU A 57 -2.13 -8.83 -1.30
C LEU A 57 -0.88 -7.98 -1.55
N PHE A 58 -0.21 -7.55 -0.48
CA PHE A 58 1.02 -6.76 -0.58
C PHE A 58 2.17 -7.57 -1.20
N GLY A 59 2.30 -8.84 -0.83
CA GLY A 59 3.27 -9.77 -1.43
C GLY A 59 3.00 -10.00 -2.92
N THR A 60 1.74 -10.18 -3.32
CA THR A 60 1.37 -10.29 -4.74
C THR A 60 1.68 -9.00 -5.50
N SER A 61 1.35 -7.85 -4.91
CA SER A 61 1.73 -6.54 -5.44
C SER A 61 3.24 -6.43 -5.67
N PHE A 62 4.04 -6.86 -4.71
CA PHE A 62 5.50 -6.86 -4.81
C PHE A 62 6.01 -7.75 -5.96
N LEU A 63 5.45 -8.95 -6.14
CA LEU A 63 5.81 -9.81 -7.27
C LEU A 63 5.45 -9.17 -8.62
N LEU A 64 4.30 -8.51 -8.72
CA LEU A 64 3.91 -7.76 -9.92
C LEU A 64 4.82 -6.55 -10.14
N TRP A 65 5.24 -5.88 -9.07
CA TRP A 65 6.15 -4.75 -9.15
C TRP A 65 7.51 -5.16 -9.70
N ILE A 66 8.07 -6.30 -9.26
CA ILE A 66 9.29 -6.86 -9.87
C ILE A 66 9.10 -7.04 -11.38
N LYS A 67 7.96 -7.59 -11.82
CA LYS A 67 7.66 -7.75 -13.24
C LYS A 67 7.55 -6.41 -13.98
N VAL A 68 6.99 -5.37 -13.35
CA VAL A 68 6.98 -4.00 -13.89
C VAL A 68 8.41 -3.50 -14.11
N LEU A 69 9.28 -3.63 -13.10
CA LEU A 69 10.66 -3.15 -13.16
C LEU A 69 11.48 -3.85 -14.24
N THR A 70 11.20 -5.12 -14.54
CA THR A 70 11.85 -5.81 -15.67
C THR A 70 11.41 -5.33 -17.06
N ARG A 71 10.32 -4.56 -17.14
CA ARG A 71 9.65 -4.19 -18.40
C ARG A 71 9.50 -2.68 -18.60
N SER A 72 9.94 -1.87 -17.65
CA SER A 72 9.75 -0.43 -17.65
C SER A 72 10.86 0.24 -16.86
N GLU A 73 11.26 1.42 -17.30
CA GLU A 73 12.20 2.24 -16.53
C GLU A 73 11.56 2.64 -15.21
N LEU A 74 12.35 2.57 -14.13
CA LEU A 74 11.88 2.92 -12.80
C LEU A 74 11.42 4.39 -12.74
N SER A 75 12.11 5.30 -13.43
CA SER A 75 11.76 6.73 -13.57
C SER A 75 10.37 6.96 -14.16
N TYR A 76 9.89 6.06 -15.03
CA TYR A 76 8.55 6.10 -15.61
C TYR A 76 7.51 5.42 -14.71
N ALA A 77 7.83 4.26 -14.14
CA ALA A 77 6.88 3.48 -13.34
C ALA A 77 6.66 4.05 -11.94
N TYR A 78 7.70 4.56 -11.29
CA TYR A 78 7.66 5.02 -9.90
C TYR A 78 6.69 6.20 -9.68
N PRO A 79 6.62 7.23 -10.55
CA PRO A 79 5.60 8.28 -10.44
C PRO A 79 4.17 7.74 -10.35
N MET A 80 3.86 6.63 -11.03
CA MET A 80 2.52 6.03 -11.00
C MET A 80 2.14 5.44 -9.63
N VAL A 81 3.10 5.18 -8.73
CA VAL A 81 2.84 4.75 -7.35
C VAL A 81 2.04 5.80 -6.58
N SER A 82 2.08 7.07 -7.01
CA SER A 82 1.28 8.15 -6.42
C SER A 82 -0.24 7.91 -6.46
N ILE A 83 -0.73 7.12 -7.42
CA ILE A 83 -2.14 6.69 -7.46
C ILE A 83 -2.49 5.92 -6.18
N GLY A 84 -1.51 5.21 -5.62
CA GLY A 84 -1.62 4.52 -4.35
C GLY A 84 -1.97 5.45 -3.18
N TYR A 85 -1.57 6.73 -3.20
CA TYR A 85 -1.98 7.69 -2.16
C TYR A 85 -3.48 7.97 -2.20
N ILE A 86 -4.06 8.08 -3.40
CA ILE A 86 -5.50 8.27 -3.56
C ILE A 86 -6.25 7.05 -3.03
N ILE A 87 -5.80 5.85 -3.43
CA ILE A 87 -6.40 4.58 -2.97
C ILE A 87 -6.32 4.47 -1.45
N VAL A 88 -5.16 4.75 -0.86
CA VAL A 88 -4.98 4.71 0.60
C VAL A 88 -5.90 5.70 1.29
N VAL A 89 -6.01 6.95 0.83
CA VAL A 89 -6.92 7.93 1.45
C VAL A 89 -8.37 7.47 1.39
N ILE A 90 -8.84 7.00 0.23
CA ILE A 90 -10.22 6.53 0.07
C ILE A 90 -10.46 5.34 1.01
N LEU A 91 -9.60 4.33 0.97
CA LEU A 91 -9.77 3.14 1.78
C LEU A 91 -9.61 3.41 3.28
N SER A 92 -8.68 4.27 3.68
CA SER A 92 -8.52 4.67 5.08
C SER A 92 -9.75 5.43 5.59
N TYR A 93 -10.40 6.26 4.76
CA TYR A 93 -11.66 6.91 5.16
C TYR A 93 -12.77 5.88 5.40
N PHE A 94 -12.94 4.91 4.49
CA PHE A 94 -14.04 3.94 4.57
C PHE A 94 -13.80 2.75 5.51
N LEU A 95 -12.55 2.33 5.69
CA LEU A 95 -12.20 1.11 6.45
C LEU A 95 -11.58 1.42 7.80
N LEU A 96 -10.87 2.54 7.94
CA LEU A 96 -10.17 2.93 9.17
C LEU A 96 -10.84 4.10 9.91
N ASP A 97 -11.93 4.65 9.34
CA ASP A 97 -12.61 5.84 9.84
C ASP A 97 -11.65 7.03 10.06
N GLU A 98 -10.59 7.12 9.25
CA GLU A 98 -9.61 8.21 9.34
C GLU A 98 -10.19 9.50 8.75
N SER A 99 -10.17 10.58 9.54
CA SER A 99 -10.45 11.92 9.05
C SER A 99 -9.21 12.57 8.45
N PHE A 100 -9.35 13.25 7.31
CA PHE A 100 -8.26 13.97 6.67
C PHE A 100 -8.51 15.48 6.65
N SER A 101 -7.44 16.24 6.88
CA SER A 101 -7.49 17.70 6.74
C SER A 101 -7.50 18.10 5.26
N TRP A 102 -8.09 19.26 4.97
CA TRP A 102 -8.06 19.86 3.64
C TRP A 102 -6.64 20.02 3.10
N ASN A 103 -5.68 20.36 3.96
CA ASN A 103 -4.26 20.48 3.59
C ASN A 103 -3.69 19.15 3.06
N LYS A 104 -4.03 18.01 3.67
CA LYS A 104 -3.56 16.70 3.20
C LYS A 104 -4.13 16.38 1.81
N LEU A 105 -5.42 16.65 1.60
CA LEU A 105 -6.07 16.42 0.30
C LEU A 105 -5.48 17.31 -0.79
N MET A 106 -5.22 18.60 -0.50
CA MET A 106 -4.55 19.51 -1.43
C MET A 106 -3.13 19.04 -1.77
N GLY A 107 -2.36 18.58 -0.78
CA GLY A 107 -1.03 18.02 -0.99
C GLY A 107 -1.05 16.82 -1.93
N ILE A 108 -2.01 15.91 -1.76
CA ILE A 108 -2.18 14.75 -2.66
C ILE A 108 -2.55 15.21 -4.07
N ALA A 109 -3.44 16.19 -4.21
CA ALA A 109 -3.80 16.73 -5.52
C ALA A 109 -2.57 17.33 -6.25
N ILE A 110 -1.70 18.03 -5.54
CA ILE A 110 -0.45 18.57 -6.09
C ILE A 110 0.50 17.44 -6.53
N ILE A 111 0.66 16.38 -5.72
CA ILE A 111 1.49 15.22 -6.09
C ILE A 111 0.96 14.58 -7.38
N VAL A 112 -0.35 14.36 -7.47
CA VAL A 112 -0.99 13.75 -8.64
C VAL A 112 -0.82 14.63 -9.88
N ALA A 113 -0.97 15.95 -9.74
CA ALA A 113 -0.73 16.90 -10.82
C ALA A 113 0.73 16.88 -11.30
N GLY A 114 1.69 16.86 -10.37
CA GLY A 114 3.12 16.74 -10.69
C GLY A 114 3.44 15.45 -11.45
N VAL A 115 2.84 14.33 -11.03
CA VAL A 115 3.00 13.03 -11.71
C VAL A 115 2.40 13.06 -13.12
N TRP A 116 1.26 13.72 -13.31
CA TRP A 116 0.68 13.90 -14.64
C TRP A 116 1.60 14.71 -15.56
N MET A 117 2.25 15.76 -15.04
CA MET A 117 3.22 16.54 -15.80
C MET A 117 4.47 15.74 -16.19
N ILE A 118 4.96 14.85 -15.32
CA ILE A 118 6.13 13.99 -15.60
C ILE A 118 5.84 12.98 -16.72
N ASN A 119 4.60 12.47 -16.79
CA ASN A 119 4.21 11.40 -17.72
C ASN A 119 3.58 11.89 -19.03
N LYS A 120 3.50 13.20 -19.24
CA LYS A 120 3.05 13.82 -20.48
C LYS A 120 4.23 13.99 -21.44
#